data_AF-A0A6G6K5N1-F1
#
_entry.id   AF-A0A6G6K5N1-F1
#
_cell.length_a   1.000
_cell.length_b   1.000
_cell.length_c   1.000
_cell.angle_alpha   90.00
_cell.angle_beta   90.00
_cell.angle_gamma   90.00
#
_symmetry.space_group_name_H-M   'P 1'
#
loop_
_entity.id
_entity.type
_entity.pdbx_description
1 polymer ?
#
loop_
_entity_poly.entity_id
_entity_poly.type
_entity_poly.pdbx_seq_one_letter_code
_entity_poly.pdbx_strand_id
1 'polypeptide(L)'
;MRTPFSNVPCWLGCCCCLMLSLTGIISAQVPIPQVPVLETFVPPEARLEMMEKTYATNLRPIHSPVMQDYLRELDLLKSKMTASGRAADAVAVEAEIARIRQAMTTTGVFPYEKADDASSSADPAKGSGAAPDAAKPAPDSSSRAVLTLQAAKANGGMATTGGANAAPLGALDWTVEKLVAGTYDVAAVYACPALDTPELINVSIAGNARVFTLPADRATGSDKDFRIFRLGTITIEKDVAAGTMHLQSQSPSPRLFIRSVILSRPKAAAPAQPAAAGS
;
A
#
# COMPACT_ATOMS: atom_id res chain seq x y z
N MET A 1 -43.10 -28.86 56.26
CA MET A 1 -42.59 -27.49 56.47
C MET A 1 -42.38 -26.90 55.08
N ARG A 2 -43.29 -26.07 54.53
CA ARG A 2 -43.49 -24.64 54.80
C ARG A 2 -42.21 -23.80 54.64
N THR A 3 -42.07 -23.21 53.44
CA THR A 3 -41.56 -21.85 53.16
C THR A 3 -42.35 -20.80 53.98
N PRO A 4 -41.97 -19.49 54.13
CA PRO A 4 -41.55 -18.56 53.06
C PRO A 4 -40.66 -17.34 53.48
N PHE A 5 -40.68 -16.24 52.68
CA PHE A 5 -40.08 -14.89 52.87
C PHE A 5 -38.55 -14.79 52.64
N SER A 6 -37.95 -13.72 52.07
CA SER A 6 -38.40 -12.51 51.31
C SER A 6 -37.18 -11.95 50.53
N ASN A 7 -37.14 -10.86 49.74
CA ASN A 7 -38.08 -9.79 49.37
C ASN A 7 -37.71 -9.20 47.97
N VAL A 8 -38.37 -8.12 47.52
CA VAL A 8 -38.06 -7.34 46.29
C VAL A 8 -37.86 -5.84 46.67
N PRO A 9 -37.08 -5.06 45.89
CA PRO A 9 -37.68 -3.94 45.14
C PRO A 9 -37.12 -3.84 43.70
N CYS A 10 -37.91 -3.70 42.63
CA CYS A 10 -38.83 -2.60 42.29
C CYS A 10 -38.17 -1.21 42.28
N TRP A 11 -37.58 -0.83 41.14
CA TRP A 11 -37.51 0.57 40.69
C TRP A 11 -38.10 0.67 39.28
N LEU A 12 -39.39 0.94 39.24
CA LEU A 12 -40.14 1.31 38.06
C LEU A 12 -40.37 2.83 38.13
N GLY A 13 -39.98 3.57 37.09
CA GLY A 13 -40.44 4.95 36.90
C GLY A 13 -39.36 6.00 36.67
N CYS A 14 -39.35 6.56 35.45
CA CYS A 14 -39.61 7.98 35.30
C CYS A 14 -40.31 8.21 33.95
N CYS A 15 -41.31 9.08 33.92
CA CYS A 15 -42.15 9.36 32.76
C CYS A 15 -42.23 10.89 32.57
N CYS A 16 -42.36 11.33 31.31
CA CYS A 16 -42.66 12.71 30.87
C CYS A 16 -41.65 13.82 31.22
N CYS A 17 -40.97 14.34 30.18
CA CYS A 17 -41.02 15.75 29.73
C CYS A 17 -40.41 15.83 28.32
N LEU A 18 -41.07 16.46 27.33
CA LEU A 18 -40.89 17.87 26.92
C LEU A 18 -39.41 18.20 26.60
N MET A 19 -39.02 18.70 25.42
CA MET A 19 -39.75 19.42 24.37
C MET A 19 -39.17 19.18 22.96
N LEU A 20 -39.92 19.61 21.94
CA LEU A 20 -39.44 19.93 20.59
C LEU A 20 -38.11 20.71 20.62
N SER A 21 -37.20 20.38 19.71
CA SER A 21 -36.18 21.31 19.20
C SER A 21 -36.21 21.26 17.68
N LEU A 22 -36.80 22.30 17.08
CA LEU A 22 -36.95 22.45 15.64
C LEU A 22 -35.64 22.98 15.02
N THR A 23 -35.34 22.55 13.78
CA THR A 23 -34.50 23.27 12.80
C THR A 23 -33.12 23.79 13.22
N GLY A 24 -32.07 23.16 12.67
CA GLY A 24 -30.68 23.62 12.78
C GLY A 24 -29.76 23.09 11.68
N ILE A 25 -30.20 23.09 10.41
CA ILE A 25 -29.34 22.70 9.28
C ILE A 25 -28.31 23.81 9.04
N ILE A 26 -27.15 23.71 9.68
CA ILE A 26 -25.97 24.48 9.29
C ILE A 26 -25.24 23.68 8.22
N SER A 27 -25.61 23.93 6.96
CA SER A 27 -24.77 23.57 5.82
C SER A 27 -23.47 24.36 5.91
N ALA A 28 -22.43 23.76 6.49
CA ALA A 28 -21.06 24.25 6.41
C ALA A 28 -20.55 24.06 4.97
N GLN A 29 -21.02 24.92 4.07
CA GLN A 29 -20.62 24.94 2.68
C GLN A 29 -19.19 25.46 2.61
N VAL A 30 -18.23 24.55 2.55
CA VAL A 30 -16.84 24.86 2.24
C VAL A 30 -16.83 25.65 0.92
N PRO A 31 -16.25 26.86 0.88
CA PRO A 31 -16.14 27.61 -0.36
C PRO A 31 -15.15 26.90 -1.27
N ILE A 32 -15.68 26.07 -2.18
CA ILE A 32 -14.94 25.60 -3.34
C ILE A 32 -14.57 26.87 -4.13
N PRO A 33 -13.28 27.16 -4.37
CA PRO A 33 -12.91 28.23 -5.29
C PRO A 33 -13.45 27.84 -6.66
N GLN A 34 -14.52 28.54 -7.10
CA GLN A 34 -15.02 28.40 -8.46
C GLN A 34 -13.96 28.95 -9.41
N VAL A 35 -13.11 28.07 -9.91
CA VAL A 35 -12.28 28.37 -11.08
C VAL A 35 -13.26 28.69 -12.21
N PRO A 36 -13.22 29.89 -12.80
CA PRO A 36 -14.13 30.22 -13.89
C PRO A 36 -13.87 29.24 -15.03
N VAL A 37 -14.90 28.47 -15.39
CA VAL A 37 -14.86 27.54 -16.53
C VAL A 37 -14.92 28.37 -17.80
N LEU A 38 -13.77 28.94 -18.18
CA LEU A 38 -13.55 29.33 -19.55
C LEU A 38 -13.41 28.01 -20.33
N GLU A 39 -14.50 27.58 -20.95
CA GLU A 39 -14.50 26.48 -21.92
C GLU A 39 -13.61 26.87 -23.11
N THR A 40 -12.31 26.68 -22.92
CA THR A 40 -11.33 26.84 -23.97
C THR A 40 -11.59 25.71 -24.94
N PHE A 41 -12.00 26.07 -26.16
CA PHE A 41 -12.18 25.14 -27.27
C PHE A 41 -10.82 24.53 -27.66
N VAL A 42 -10.36 23.57 -26.87
CA VAL A 42 -9.22 22.73 -27.21
C VAL A 42 -9.74 21.72 -28.25
N PRO A 43 -9.22 21.74 -29.48
CA PRO A 43 -9.66 20.80 -30.50
C PRO A 43 -9.42 19.36 -30.02
N PRO A 44 -10.28 18.40 -30.36
CA PRO A 44 -10.25 17.05 -29.80
C PRO A 44 -8.90 16.34 -30.03
N GLU A 45 -8.22 16.66 -31.12
CA GLU A 45 -6.86 16.19 -31.46
C GLU A 45 -5.83 16.68 -30.43
N ALA A 46 -5.84 17.98 -30.10
CA ALA A 46 -4.93 18.55 -29.09
C ALA A 46 -5.24 18.04 -27.67
N ARG A 47 -6.51 17.70 -27.39
CA ARG A 47 -6.90 17.03 -26.15
C ARG A 47 -6.37 15.59 -26.08
N LEU A 48 -6.42 14.84 -27.18
CA LEU A 48 -5.86 13.49 -27.28
C LEU A 48 -4.33 13.53 -27.13
N GLU A 49 -3.65 14.43 -27.84
CA GLU A 49 -2.19 14.63 -27.71
C GLU A 49 -1.79 15.01 -26.27
N MET A 50 -2.56 15.88 -25.60
CA MET A 50 -2.34 16.23 -24.20
C MET A 50 -2.54 15.02 -23.25
N MET A 51 -3.52 14.15 -23.53
CA MET A 51 -3.73 12.91 -22.77
C MET A 51 -2.59 11.91 -23.00
N GLU A 52 -2.14 11.73 -24.24
CA GLU A 52 -1.01 10.88 -24.59
C GLU A 52 0.29 11.37 -23.94
N LYS A 53 0.56 12.68 -24.00
CA LYS A 53 1.70 13.32 -23.34
C LYS A 53 1.64 13.17 -21.83
N THR A 54 0.45 13.27 -21.23
CA THR A 54 0.23 13.05 -19.79
C THR A 54 0.50 11.60 -19.41
N TYR A 55 0.04 10.64 -20.23
CA TYR A 55 0.31 9.21 -20.06
C TYR A 55 1.82 8.91 -20.19
N ALA A 56 2.46 9.41 -21.25
CA ALA A 56 3.89 9.22 -21.52
C ALA A 56 4.79 9.82 -20.43
N THR A 57 4.37 10.90 -19.78
CA THR A 57 5.14 11.57 -18.72
C THR A 57 4.92 10.96 -17.34
N ASN A 58 3.69 10.58 -17.00
CA ASN A 58 3.32 10.21 -15.62
C ASN A 58 3.08 8.71 -15.41
N LEU A 59 2.43 8.04 -16.37
CA LEU A 59 2.02 6.63 -16.24
C LEU A 59 3.06 5.69 -16.85
N ARG A 60 3.62 6.04 -18.00
CA ARG A 60 4.63 5.24 -18.71
C ARG A 60 5.87 4.93 -17.85
N PRO A 61 6.46 5.85 -17.06
CA PRO A 61 7.58 5.52 -16.18
C PRO A 61 7.22 4.59 -15.02
N ILE A 62 5.94 4.52 -14.64
CA ILE A 62 5.42 3.62 -13.59
C ILE A 62 5.09 2.24 -14.16
N HIS A 63 4.55 2.19 -15.38
CA HIS A 63 4.16 0.93 -16.03
C HIS A 63 5.36 0.17 -16.63
N SER A 64 6.41 0.86 -17.11
CA SER A 64 7.59 0.22 -17.72
C SER A 64 8.26 -0.82 -16.81
N PRO A 65 8.61 -0.47 -15.56
CA PRO A 65 9.34 -1.42 -14.70
C PRO A 65 8.46 -2.60 -14.33
N VAL A 66 7.17 -2.36 -14.03
CA VAL A 66 6.22 -3.43 -13.64
C VAL A 66 6.01 -4.46 -14.77
N MET A 67 5.95 -4.02 -16.03
CA MET A 67 5.84 -4.95 -17.17
C MET A 67 7.15 -5.70 -17.44
N GLN A 68 8.30 -5.06 -17.24
CA GLN A 68 9.62 -5.71 -17.34
C GLN A 68 9.86 -6.71 -16.21
N ASP A 69 9.47 -6.38 -14.98
CA ASP A 69 9.48 -7.27 -13.82
C ASP A 69 8.61 -8.50 -14.07
N TYR A 70 7.38 -8.31 -14.56
CA TYR A 70 6.46 -9.41 -14.85
C TYR A 70 6.97 -10.34 -15.96
N LEU A 71 7.53 -9.80 -17.05
CA LEU A 71 8.16 -10.63 -18.08
C LEU A 71 9.35 -11.43 -17.52
N ARG A 72 10.18 -10.82 -16.67
CA ARG A 72 11.30 -11.52 -16.00
C ARG A 72 10.81 -12.66 -15.09
N GLU A 73 9.73 -12.45 -14.34
CA GLU A 73 9.12 -13.49 -13.51
C GLU A 73 8.57 -14.65 -14.36
N LEU A 74 7.99 -14.37 -15.53
CA LEU A 74 7.53 -15.41 -16.46
C LEU A 74 8.70 -16.18 -17.09
N ASP A 75 9.78 -15.52 -17.50
CA ASP A 75 11.00 -16.18 -18.02
C ASP A 75 11.63 -17.09 -16.93
N LEU A 76 11.67 -16.65 -15.67
CA LEU A 76 12.10 -17.47 -14.52
C LEU A 76 11.15 -18.64 -14.22
N LEU A 77 9.84 -18.44 -14.39
CA LEU A 77 8.85 -19.51 -14.22
C LEU A 77 9.00 -20.57 -15.34
N LYS A 78 9.21 -20.13 -16.58
CA LYS A 78 9.46 -21.00 -17.74
C LYS A 78 10.71 -21.84 -17.54
N SER A 79 11.83 -21.25 -17.13
CA SER A 79 13.09 -21.98 -16.89
C SER A 79 12.91 -23.01 -15.76
N LYS A 80 12.24 -22.64 -14.67
CA LYS A 80 11.88 -23.56 -13.58
C LYS A 80 10.99 -24.73 -14.03
N MET A 81 9.95 -24.47 -14.83
CA MET A 81 9.08 -25.54 -15.37
C MET A 81 9.84 -26.47 -16.32
N THR A 82 10.72 -25.92 -17.15
CA THR A 82 11.59 -26.67 -18.07
C THR A 82 12.55 -27.58 -17.29
N ALA A 83 13.24 -27.04 -16.29
CA ALA A 83 14.13 -27.80 -15.41
C ALA A 83 13.39 -28.87 -14.57
N SER A 84 12.10 -28.66 -14.28
CA SER A 84 11.26 -29.61 -13.55
C SER A 84 10.61 -30.69 -14.44
N GLY A 85 10.96 -30.77 -15.75
CA GLY A 85 10.36 -31.70 -16.70
C GLY A 85 8.90 -31.38 -17.09
N ARG A 86 8.36 -30.23 -16.67
CA ARG A 86 6.97 -29.81 -16.90
C ARG A 86 6.84 -29.08 -18.24
N ALA A 87 7.16 -29.78 -19.33
CA ALA A 87 7.24 -29.20 -20.67
C ALA A 87 5.92 -28.57 -21.15
N ALA A 88 4.77 -29.18 -20.87
CA ALA A 88 3.46 -28.63 -21.24
C ALA A 88 3.16 -27.29 -20.53
N ASP A 89 3.51 -27.17 -19.24
CA ASP A 89 3.36 -25.91 -18.50
C ASP A 89 4.35 -24.84 -18.99
N ALA A 90 5.58 -25.21 -19.35
CA ALA A 90 6.55 -24.30 -19.93
C ALA A 90 6.07 -23.71 -21.28
N VAL A 91 5.36 -24.49 -22.11
CA VAL A 91 4.73 -24.02 -23.35
C VAL A 91 3.58 -23.05 -23.06
N ALA A 92 2.77 -23.29 -22.02
CA ALA A 92 1.72 -22.36 -21.61
C ALA A 92 2.30 -21.01 -21.12
N VAL A 93 3.40 -21.03 -20.37
CA VAL A 93 4.12 -19.81 -19.95
C VAL A 93 4.76 -19.09 -21.15
N GLU A 94 5.26 -19.82 -22.15
CA GLU A 94 5.78 -19.18 -23.38
C GLU A 94 4.69 -18.47 -24.19
N ALA A 95 3.50 -19.06 -24.29
CA ALA A 95 2.35 -18.43 -24.93
C ALA A 95 1.90 -17.15 -24.19
N GLU A 96 1.97 -17.16 -22.85
CA GLU A 96 1.71 -16.00 -22.00
C GLU A 96 2.71 -14.86 -22.32
N ILE A 97 4.01 -15.17 -22.31
CA ILE A 97 5.11 -14.25 -22.66
C ILE A 97 4.93 -13.67 -24.06
N ALA A 98 4.67 -14.51 -25.06
CA ALA A 98 4.50 -14.07 -26.45
C ALA A 98 3.33 -13.07 -26.60
N ARG A 99 2.20 -13.35 -25.94
CA ARG A 99 1.02 -12.48 -25.94
C ARG A 99 1.25 -11.15 -25.22
N ILE A 100 2.02 -11.13 -24.13
CA ILE A 100 2.40 -9.87 -23.44
C ILE A 100 3.33 -9.04 -24.31
N ARG A 101 4.36 -9.67 -24.94
CA ARG A 101 5.25 -8.99 -25.90
C ARG A 101 4.45 -8.42 -27.07
N GLN A 102 3.47 -9.15 -27.61
CA GLN A 102 2.58 -8.65 -28.66
C GLN A 102 1.75 -7.44 -28.18
N ALA A 103 1.18 -7.48 -26.97
CA ALA A 103 0.45 -6.35 -26.41
C ALA A 103 1.34 -5.10 -26.26
N MET A 104 2.56 -5.26 -25.75
CA MET A 104 3.53 -4.16 -25.61
C MET A 104 3.90 -3.53 -26.96
N THR A 105 4.17 -4.36 -27.98
CA THR A 105 4.47 -3.87 -29.34
C THR A 105 3.29 -3.18 -30.00
N THR A 106 2.07 -3.73 -29.90
CA THR A 106 0.86 -3.12 -30.49
C THR A 106 0.52 -1.78 -29.85
N THR A 107 0.83 -1.61 -28.56
CA THR A 107 0.56 -0.36 -27.84
C THR A 107 1.69 0.69 -28.04
N GLY A 108 2.77 0.38 -28.78
CA GLY A 108 3.92 1.28 -28.96
C GLY A 108 4.76 1.48 -27.68
N VAL A 109 4.60 0.57 -26.71
CA VAL A 109 4.96 0.77 -25.31
C VAL A 109 6.04 -0.25 -24.91
N PHE A 110 7.28 0.23 -25.09
CA PHE A 110 8.58 -0.28 -24.63
C PHE A 110 9.32 -1.26 -25.55
N PRO A 111 10.62 -1.03 -25.82
CA PRO A 111 11.54 -2.10 -26.18
C PRO A 111 11.80 -2.97 -24.93
N TYR A 112 11.68 -4.28 -25.09
CA TYR A 112 12.15 -5.26 -24.11
C TYR A 112 13.49 -5.79 -24.61
N GLU A 113 14.57 -5.52 -23.87
CA GLU A 113 15.83 -6.23 -24.08
C GLU A 113 15.78 -7.54 -23.31
N LYS A 114 15.95 -8.63 -24.04
CA LYS A 114 16.04 -9.97 -23.47
C LYS A 114 17.33 -10.04 -22.67
N ALA A 115 17.24 -10.49 -21.41
CA ALA A 115 18.42 -10.91 -20.68
C ALA A 115 18.95 -12.19 -21.36
N ASP A 116 19.95 -12.05 -22.22
CA ASP A 116 20.57 -13.20 -22.85
C ASP A 116 21.37 -14.01 -21.82
N ASP A 117 21.30 -15.33 -21.95
CA ASP A 117 21.92 -16.32 -21.07
C ASP A 117 23.45 -16.31 -21.19
N ALA A 118 24.09 -15.30 -20.59
CA ALA A 118 25.54 -15.13 -20.54
C ALA A 118 26.14 -15.49 -19.16
N SER A 119 25.64 -16.55 -18.54
CA SER A 119 26.33 -17.23 -17.43
C SER A 119 27.35 -18.24 -17.97
N SER A 120 28.32 -17.76 -18.75
CA SER A 120 29.48 -18.56 -19.15
C SER A 120 30.55 -18.51 -18.06
N SER A 121 30.95 -19.69 -17.59
CA SER A 121 32.03 -19.87 -16.62
C SER A 121 33.40 -19.48 -17.18
N ALA A 122 34.22 -18.86 -16.33
CA ALA A 122 35.70 -18.88 -16.27
C ALA A 122 36.51 -18.99 -17.60
N ASP A 123 37.30 -17.96 -17.91
CA ASP A 123 38.73 -17.93 -17.49
C ASP A 123 39.35 -16.51 -17.66
N PRO A 124 40.44 -16.14 -16.96
CA PRO A 124 41.01 -14.80 -16.98
C PRO A 124 42.31 -14.67 -17.82
N ALA A 125 42.34 -13.79 -18.84
CA ALA A 125 43.59 -13.28 -19.41
C ALA A 125 43.43 -11.97 -20.23
N LYS A 126 44.42 -11.07 -20.12
CA LYS A 126 44.75 -9.93 -21.02
C LYS A 126 43.60 -8.95 -21.36
N GLY A 127 43.54 -7.72 -20.85
CA GLY A 127 44.64 -6.76 -20.68
C GLY A 127 44.51 -5.59 -21.67
N SER A 128 44.87 -4.38 -21.23
CA SER A 128 44.69 -3.07 -21.91
C SER A 128 43.24 -2.53 -21.86
N GLY A 129 42.98 -1.26 -21.50
CA GLY A 129 43.93 -0.21 -21.09
C GLY A 129 43.42 1.19 -21.44
N ALA A 130 42.61 1.78 -20.56
CA ALA A 130 42.31 3.21 -20.55
C ALA A 130 41.89 3.63 -19.13
N ALA A 131 42.50 4.69 -18.61
CA ALA A 131 42.30 5.21 -17.26
C ALA A 131 41.25 6.37 -17.27
N PRO A 132 40.91 6.98 -16.12
CA PRO A 132 39.53 7.36 -15.81
C PRO A 132 39.17 8.79 -16.22
N ASP A 133 37.87 9.05 -16.40
CA ASP A 133 37.37 10.43 -16.33
C ASP A 133 35.99 10.53 -15.64
N ALA A 134 35.85 11.65 -14.93
CA ALA A 134 34.68 12.23 -14.29
C ALA A 134 33.53 11.28 -13.86
N ALA A 135 33.55 10.90 -12.57
CA ALA A 135 32.34 10.51 -11.86
C ALA A 135 31.33 11.67 -11.85
N LYS A 136 30.38 11.66 -12.78
CA LYS A 136 29.19 12.51 -12.71
C LYS A 136 28.36 12.07 -11.49
N PRO A 137 28.04 12.96 -10.53
CA PRO A 137 27.15 12.60 -9.44
C PRO A 137 25.82 12.19 -10.06
N ALA A 138 25.40 10.95 -9.82
CA ALA A 138 24.03 10.57 -10.12
C ALA A 138 23.12 11.51 -9.31
N PRO A 139 22.13 12.18 -9.93
CA PRO A 139 21.18 12.95 -9.16
C PRO A 139 20.52 12.01 -8.16
N ASP A 140 20.51 12.40 -6.90
CA ASP A 140 19.95 11.61 -5.80
C ASP A 140 18.43 11.54 -6.00
N SER A 141 18.01 10.59 -6.84
CA SER A 141 16.61 10.30 -7.06
C SER A 141 16.11 9.74 -5.74
N SER A 142 15.49 10.62 -4.96
CA SER A 142 14.81 10.28 -3.72
C SER A 142 13.59 9.43 -4.04
N SER A 143 13.83 8.21 -4.51
CA SER A 143 12.85 7.17 -4.70
C SER A 143 12.12 7.05 -3.38
N ARG A 144 10.83 7.37 -3.41
CA ARG A 144 10.03 7.40 -2.20
C ARG A 144 9.97 5.97 -1.69
N ALA A 145 10.76 5.65 -0.67
CA ALA A 145 10.76 4.33 -0.07
C ALA A 145 9.35 4.02 0.44
N VAL A 146 8.67 3.15 -0.30
CA VAL A 146 7.36 2.57 0.03
C VAL A 146 7.58 1.09 0.24
N LEU A 147 7.58 0.66 1.50
CA LEU A 147 7.68 -0.74 1.87
C LEU A 147 6.26 -1.28 2.09
N THR A 148 5.87 -2.31 1.35
CA THR A 148 4.56 -2.97 1.50
C THR A 148 4.73 -4.39 2.02
N LEU A 149 4.19 -4.65 3.20
CA LEU A 149 4.22 -5.92 3.90
C LEU A 149 2.88 -6.63 3.70
N GLN A 150 2.88 -7.76 2.99
CA GLN A 150 1.66 -8.52 2.68
C GLN A 150 1.33 -9.49 3.84
N ALA A 151 0.08 -9.57 4.27
CA ALA A 151 -0.35 -10.45 5.36
C ALA A 151 -0.10 -11.94 5.04
N ALA A 152 -0.22 -12.34 3.77
CA ALA A 152 0.15 -13.68 3.31
C ALA A 152 1.65 -14.02 3.42
N LYS A 153 2.51 -13.02 3.70
CA LYS A 153 3.95 -13.19 3.99
C LYS A 153 4.29 -12.94 5.47
N ALA A 154 3.29 -12.83 6.35
CA ALA A 154 3.50 -12.68 7.78
C ALA A 154 3.82 -14.03 8.43
N ASN A 155 4.84 -14.06 9.27
CA ASN A 155 5.09 -15.15 10.20
C ASN A 155 3.88 -15.23 11.17
N GLY A 156 3.25 -16.40 11.25
CA GLY A 156 2.05 -16.64 12.07
C GLY A 156 0.70 -16.32 11.41
N GLY A 157 0.68 -15.74 10.21
CA GLY A 157 -0.56 -15.44 9.49
C GLY A 157 -1.23 -16.67 8.89
N MET A 158 -2.18 -17.30 9.62
CA MET A 158 -3.11 -18.25 8.99
C MET A 158 -4.06 -17.49 8.06
N ALA A 159 -3.96 -17.77 6.76
CA ALA A 159 -4.96 -17.32 5.79
C ALA A 159 -6.30 -17.99 6.09
N THR A 160 -7.29 -17.19 6.52
CA THR A 160 -8.68 -17.61 6.72
C THR A 160 -9.61 -16.76 5.85
N THR A 161 -10.92 -16.97 5.98
CA THR A 161 -11.94 -16.79 4.93
C THR A 161 -12.29 -15.34 4.51
N GLY A 162 -11.34 -14.40 4.56
CA GLY A 162 -11.48 -12.97 4.17
C GLY A 162 -10.97 -12.63 2.76
N GLY A 163 -10.99 -13.59 1.83
CA GLY A 163 -10.39 -13.46 0.50
C GLY A 163 -8.89 -13.80 0.47
N ALA A 164 -8.39 -14.19 -0.70
CA ALA A 164 -7.18 -15.02 -0.88
C ALA A 164 -5.82 -14.46 -0.39
N ASN A 165 -5.76 -13.29 0.25
CA ASN A 165 -4.52 -12.65 0.72
C ASN A 165 -4.69 -11.87 2.05
N ALA A 166 -5.75 -12.14 2.83
CA ALA A 166 -5.98 -11.48 4.11
C ALA A 166 -5.81 -12.45 5.30
N ALA A 167 -5.35 -11.92 6.44
CA ALA A 167 -5.25 -12.65 7.70
C ALA A 167 -5.97 -11.87 8.82
N PRO A 168 -6.62 -12.56 9.78
CA PRO A 168 -7.20 -11.93 10.96
C PRO A 168 -6.09 -11.37 11.87
N LEU A 169 -6.27 -10.17 12.42
CA LEU A 169 -5.27 -9.49 13.21
C LEU A 169 -5.28 -9.95 14.68
N GLY A 170 -4.84 -11.17 14.94
CA GLY A 170 -4.34 -11.53 16.26
C GLY A 170 -2.99 -10.87 16.50
N ALA A 171 -1.96 -11.47 15.90
CA ALA A 171 -0.60 -10.95 15.79
C ALA A 171 -0.06 -11.31 14.40
N LEU A 172 0.62 -10.37 13.74
CA LEU A 172 1.28 -10.56 12.45
C LEU A 172 2.71 -10.02 12.53
N ASP A 173 3.68 -10.87 12.19
CA ASP A 173 5.10 -10.55 12.22
C ASP A 173 5.71 -10.57 10.81
N TRP A 174 6.49 -9.55 10.46
CA TRP A 174 7.25 -9.52 9.20
C TRP A 174 8.73 -9.27 9.46
N THR A 175 9.57 -9.95 8.68
CA THR A 175 10.99 -9.60 8.57
C THR A 175 11.15 -8.42 7.61
N VAL A 176 11.82 -7.36 8.08
CA VAL A 176 12.13 -6.13 7.35
C VAL A 176 13.62 -6.14 7.04
N GLU A 177 13.96 -6.47 5.79
CA GLU A 177 15.35 -6.62 5.34
C GLU A 177 16.17 -5.34 5.53
N LYS A 178 15.62 -4.19 5.12
CA LYS A 178 16.25 -2.88 5.24
C LYS A 178 15.21 -1.77 5.37
N LEU A 179 15.38 -0.89 6.35
CA LEU A 179 14.59 0.32 6.52
C LEU A 179 15.44 1.44 7.13
N VAL A 180 15.73 2.47 6.35
CA VAL A 180 16.60 3.59 6.75
C VAL A 180 15.93 4.45 7.82
N ALA A 181 16.69 5.07 8.72
CA ALA A 181 16.20 5.99 9.75
C ALA A 181 15.33 7.12 9.14
N GLY A 182 14.32 7.54 9.91
CA GLY A 182 13.39 8.62 9.53
C GLY A 182 11.95 8.36 9.96
N THR A 183 11.07 9.30 9.62
CA THR A 183 9.63 9.20 9.88
C THR A 183 8.92 8.54 8.70
N TYR A 184 8.06 7.58 8.99
CA TYR A 184 7.20 6.86 8.06
C TYR A 184 5.74 7.09 8.42
N ASP A 185 4.89 7.30 7.41
CA ASP A 185 3.45 7.17 7.50
C ASP A 185 3.08 5.69 7.35
N VAL A 186 2.33 5.17 8.31
CA VAL A 186 1.88 3.78 8.41
C VAL A 186 0.42 3.71 7.99
N ALA A 187 0.11 2.91 6.98
CA ALA A 187 -1.25 2.65 6.54
C ALA A 187 -1.50 1.15 6.43
N ALA A 188 -2.72 0.70 6.71
CA ALA A 188 -3.15 -0.68 6.54
C ALA A 188 -4.26 -0.77 5.48
N VAL A 189 -4.17 -1.79 4.62
CA VAL A 189 -5.29 -2.27 3.81
C VAL A 189 -6.03 -3.29 4.66
N TYR A 190 -7.23 -2.95 5.11
CA TYR A 190 -7.99 -3.69 6.12
C TYR A 190 -9.46 -3.85 5.74
N ALA A 191 -10.08 -4.91 6.25
CA ALA A 191 -11.52 -5.07 6.33
C ALA A 191 -11.89 -5.27 7.81
N CYS A 192 -13.02 -4.74 8.26
CA CYS A 192 -13.48 -4.88 9.64
C CYS A 192 -15.02 -4.91 9.67
N PRO A 193 -15.65 -5.97 10.19
CA PRO A 193 -17.05 -5.96 10.60
C PRO A 193 -17.37 -4.79 11.53
N ALA A 194 -18.66 -4.49 11.69
CA ALA A 194 -19.09 -3.44 12.61
C ALA A 194 -18.48 -3.61 14.01
N LEU A 195 -17.99 -2.50 14.54
CA LEU A 195 -17.36 -2.38 15.86
C LEU A 195 -18.29 -1.59 16.79
N ASP A 196 -18.57 -2.14 17.97
CA ASP A 196 -19.33 -1.45 19.02
C ASP A 196 -18.44 -0.48 19.82
N THR A 197 -17.13 -0.72 19.84
CA THR A 197 -16.11 0.08 20.52
C THR A 197 -14.86 0.25 19.64
N PRO A 198 -14.06 1.32 19.81
CA PRO A 198 -12.82 1.49 19.05
C PRO A 198 -11.81 0.37 19.32
N GLU A 199 -11.18 -0.15 18.25
CA GLU A 199 -10.16 -1.20 18.36
C GLU A 199 -8.76 -0.57 18.48
N LEU A 200 -7.93 -1.09 19.41
CA LEU A 200 -6.56 -0.62 19.61
C LEU A 200 -5.57 -1.56 18.92
N ILE A 201 -4.70 -0.97 18.10
CA ILE A 201 -3.74 -1.67 17.24
C ILE A 201 -2.33 -1.26 17.68
N ASN A 202 -1.53 -2.22 18.13
CA ASN A 202 -0.13 -2.00 18.42
C ASN A 202 0.72 -2.26 17.17
N VAL A 203 1.51 -1.28 16.77
CA VAL A 203 2.57 -1.42 15.76
C VAL A 203 3.91 -1.33 16.47
N SER A 204 4.77 -2.33 16.33
CA SER A 204 6.17 -2.20 16.74
C SER A 204 7.13 -2.48 15.59
N ILE A 205 8.21 -1.70 15.50
CA ILE A 205 9.28 -1.90 14.53
C ILE A 205 10.62 -1.47 15.13
N ALA A 206 11.60 -2.38 15.12
CA ALA A 206 12.94 -2.14 15.65
C ALA A 206 12.96 -1.50 17.06
N GLY A 207 12.13 -2.00 17.97
CA GLY A 207 11.99 -1.51 19.35
C GLY A 207 11.08 -0.29 19.53
N ASN A 208 10.71 0.41 18.46
CA ASN A 208 9.75 1.52 18.51
C ASN A 208 8.33 0.96 18.47
N ALA A 209 7.60 1.00 19.59
CA ALA A 209 6.20 0.59 19.66
C ALA A 209 5.27 1.82 19.71
N ARG A 210 4.17 1.78 18.95
CA ARG A 210 3.13 2.81 18.95
C ARG A 210 1.75 2.17 18.86
N VAL A 211 0.88 2.58 19.76
CA VAL A 211 -0.54 2.21 19.74
C VAL A 211 -1.31 3.21 18.88
N PHE A 212 -2.15 2.69 18.00
CA PHE A 212 -3.08 3.42 17.17
C PHE A 212 -4.51 2.99 17.49
N THR A 213 -5.48 3.87 17.28
CA THR A 213 -6.90 3.56 17.46
C THR A 213 -7.57 3.47 16.09
N LEU A 214 -8.34 2.41 15.85
CA LEU A 214 -9.32 2.31 14.78
C LEU A 214 -10.69 2.71 15.37
N PRO A 215 -11.22 3.91 15.03
CA PRO A 215 -12.53 4.35 15.50
C PRO A 215 -13.66 3.48 14.96
N ALA A 216 -14.72 3.30 15.75
CA ALA A 216 -15.87 2.47 15.37
C ALA A 216 -16.61 2.97 14.11
N ASP A 217 -16.69 4.29 13.91
CA ASP A 217 -17.22 4.94 12.69
C ASP A 217 -16.39 4.65 11.43
N ARG A 218 -15.18 4.11 11.59
CA ARG A 218 -14.26 3.72 10.51
C ARG A 218 -14.16 2.22 10.31
N ALA A 219 -14.99 1.40 10.96
CA ALA A 219 -15.16 0.01 10.53
C ALA A 219 -15.64 -0.03 9.06
N THR A 220 -15.24 -1.04 8.28
CA THR A 220 -15.73 -1.16 6.88
C THR A 220 -17.14 -1.74 6.81
N GLY A 221 -17.61 -2.34 7.91
CA GLY A 221 -18.92 -2.98 8.05
C GLY A 221 -18.94 -4.44 7.58
N SER A 222 -17.80 -4.97 7.14
CA SER A 222 -17.71 -6.23 6.39
C SER A 222 -16.32 -6.86 6.53
N ASP A 223 -16.23 -8.19 6.47
CA ASP A 223 -14.99 -8.97 6.45
C ASP A 223 -14.34 -9.05 5.05
N LYS A 224 -15.05 -8.58 4.01
CA LYS A 224 -14.64 -8.68 2.60
C LYS A 224 -14.38 -7.34 1.93
N ASP A 225 -14.88 -6.24 2.49
CA ASP A 225 -14.72 -4.90 1.94
C ASP A 225 -13.47 -4.22 2.50
N PHE A 226 -12.41 -4.21 1.70
CA PHE A 226 -11.11 -3.66 2.10
C PHE A 226 -11.01 -2.17 1.79
N ARG A 227 -10.53 -1.40 2.76
CA ARG A 227 -10.21 0.03 2.64
C ARG A 227 -8.80 0.32 3.12
N ILE A 228 -8.29 1.51 2.82
CA ILE A 228 -7.01 2.00 3.36
C ILE A 228 -7.31 2.84 4.61
N PHE A 229 -6.74 2.46 5.75
CA PHE A 229 -6.72 3.29 6.96
C PHE A 229 -5.29 3.73 7.24
N ARG A 230 -5.08 5.05 7.33
CA ARG A 230 -3.81 5.63 7.76
C ARG A 230 -3.80 5.62 9.29
N LEU A 231 -2.99 4.73 9.86
CA LEU A 231 -2.84 4.57 11.31
C LEU A 231 -2.20 5.83 11.91
N GLY A 232 -1.18 6.35 11.23
CA GLY A 232 -0.45 7.55 11.62
C GLY A 232 1.05 7.39 11.36
N THR A 233 1.88 8.23 11.98
CA THR A 233 3.33 8.19 11.76
C THR A 233 4.07 7.34 12.78
N ILE A 234 5.25 6.83 12.40
CA ILE A 234 6.25 6.27 13.32
C ILE A 234 7.62 6.82 12.93
N THR A 235 8.44 7.18 13.91
CA THR A 235 9.82 7.63 13.69
C THR A 235 10.75 6.51 14.10
N ILE A 236 11.70 6.21 13.23
CA ILE A 236 12.72 5.17 13.43
C ILE A 236 14.06 5.89 13.51
N GLU A 237 14.70 5.82 14.67
CA GLU A 237 15.90 6.63 14.98
C GLU A 237 17.17 6.16 14.27
N LYS A 238 17.23 4.88 13.89
CA LYS A 238 18.43 4.23 13.32
C LYS A 238 18.05 3.35 12.14
N ASP A 239 19.00 3.16 11.23
CA ASP A 239 18.84 2.21 10.13
C ASP A 239 18.62 0.80 10.67
N VAL A 240 17.55 0.17 10.19
CA VAL A 240 17.15 -1.20 10.53
C VAL A 240 17.64 -2.10 9.40
N ALA A 241 18.42 -3.12 9.75
CA ALA A 241 18.77 -4.23 8.87
C ALA A 241 18.28 -5.54 9.52
N ALA A 242 17.57 -6.36 8.75
CA ALA A 242 16.97 -7.63 9.20
C ALA A 242 16.15 -7.50 10.52
N GLY A 243 15.37 -6.42 10.67
CA GLY A 243 14.52 -6.21 11.83
C GLY A 243 13.18 -6.93 11.74
N THR A 244 12.45 -7.01 12.85
CA THR A 244 11.04 -7.48 12.86
C THR A 244 10.10 -6.29 12.96
N MET A 245 8.99 -6.34 12.22
CA MET A 245 7.82 -5.50 12.41
C MET A 245 6.66 -6.36 12.91
N HIS A 246 6.06 -5.97 14.04
CA HIS A 246 4.91 -6.61 14.66
C HIS A 246 3.67 -5.73 14.51
N LEU A 247 2.53 -6.33 14.16
CA LEU A 247 1.22 -5.70 14.19
C LEU A 247 0.28 -6.58 15.01
N GLN A 248 -0.35 -6.02 16.03
CA GLN A 248 -1.18 -6.78 16.98
C GLN A 248 -2.47 -6.03 17.29
N SER A 249 -3.61 -6.72 17.37
CA SER A 249 -4.79 -6.16 18.03
C SER A 249 -4.69 -6.34 19.54
N GLN A 250 -5.09 -5.32 20.30
CA GLN A 250 -5.27 -5.43 21.75
C GLN A 250 -6.67 -5.95 22.13
N SER A 251 -7.55 -6.19 21.15
CA SER A 251 -8.84 -6.81 21.40
C SER A 251 -8.67 -8.29 21.76
N PRO A 252 -9.35 -8.80 22.82
CA PRO A 252 -9.38 -10.24 23.11
C PRO A 252 -10.15 -11.05 22.05
N SER A 253 -10.91 -10.38 21.18
CA SER A 253 -11.57 -10.96 20.01
C SER A 253 -11.30 -10.08 18.79
N PRO A 254 -10.19 -10.28 18.08
CA PRO A 254 -9.83 -9.44 16.93
C PRO A 254 -10.82 -9.64 15.79
N ARG A 255 -11.41 -8.54 15.33
CA ARG A 255 -12.36 -8.52 14.18
C ARG A 255 -11.74 -7.96 12.92
N LEU A 256 -10.60 -7.29 13.06
CA LEU A 256 -9.84 -6.67 11.99
C LEU A 256 -9.14 -7.72 11.11
N PHE A 257 -9.34 -7.67 9.80
CA PHE A 257 -8.62 -8.45 8.81
C PHE A 257 -7.63 -7.53 8.08
N ILE A 258 -6.36 -7.93 8.01
CA ILE A 258 -5.29 -7.18 7.33
C ILE A 258 -4.92 -7.91 6.05
N ARG A 259 -4.83 -7.16 4.94
CA ARG A 259 -4.30 -7.64 3.67
C ARG A 259 -2.85 -7.20 3.49
N SER A 260 -2.55 -5.95 3.78
CA SER A 260 -1.18 -5.43 3.76
C SER A 260 -0.99 -4.21 4.66
N VAL A 261 0.25 -4.00 5.10
CA VAL A 261 0.69 -2.77 5.76
C VAL A 261 1.66 -2.04 4.85
N ILE A 262 1.55 -0.73 4.77
CA ILE A 262 2.31 0.16 3.89
C ILE A 262 3.04 1.17 4.78
N LEU A 263 4.36 1.18 4.68
CA LEU A 263 5.23 2.18 5.26
C LEU A 263 5.71 3.10 4.14
N SER A 264 5.41 4.40 4.21
CA SER A 264 5.87 5.36 3.21
C SER A 264 6.46 6.60 3.86
N ARG A 265 7.56 7.15 3.33
CA ARG A 265 8.03 8.46 3.80
C ARG A 265 6.97 9.54 3.48
N PRO A 266 6.63 10.44 4.43
CA PRO A 266 5.79 11.60 4.17
C PRO A 266 6.36 12.44 3.02
N LYS A 267 5.48 13.05 2.22
CA LYS A 267 5.91 14.05 1.24
C LYS A 267 6.48 15.24 2.02
N ALA A 268 7.73 15.62 1.75
CA ALA A 268 8.29 16.86 2.29
C ALA A 268 7.35 18.01 1.94
N ALA A 269 7.02 18.85 2.94
CA ALA A 269 6.24 20.05 2.69
C ALA A 269 6.96 20.89 1.62
N ALA A 270 6.23 21.34 0.59
CA ALA A 270 6.82 22.22 -0.40
C ALA A 270 7.37 23.47 0.30
N PRO A 271 8.59 23.94 -0.03
CA PRO A 271 9.14 25.13 0.59
C PRO A 271 8.15 26.29 0.40
N ALA A 272 7.82 26.97 1.49
CA ALA A 272 6.88 28.09 1.45
C ALA A 272 7.41 29.13 0.45
N GLN A 273 6.68 29.32 -0.64
CA GLN A 273 7.04 30.26 -1.68
C GLN A 273 7.08 31.66 -1.06
N PRO A 274 8.23 32.36 -1.05
CA PRO A 274 8.33 33.65 -0.39
C PRO A 274 7.34 34.61 -1.03
N ALA A 275 6.52 35.26 -0.21
CA ALA A 275 5.55 36.24 -0.69
C ALA A 275 6.30 37.33 -1.46
N ALA A 276 5.96 37.50 -2.73
CA ALA A 276 6.53 38.56 -3.55
C ALA A 276 6.13 39.91 -2.92
N ALA A 277 7.10 40.62 -2.36
CA ALA A 277 6.91 41.98 -1.89
C ALA A 277 6.64 42.87 -3.10
N GLY A 278 5.37 43.17 -3.35
CA GLY A 278 4.97 44.15 -4.36
C GLY A 278 5.58 45.50 -4.01
N SER A 279 6.32 46.06 -4.97
CA SER A 279 6.83 47.44 -4.97
C SER A 279 5.87 48.35 -5.72
#